data_AF-A0A6H0XTP0-F1
#
_entry.id   AF-A0A6H0XTP0-F1
#
_cell.length_a   1.000
_cell.length_b   1.000
_cell.length_c   1.000
_cell.angle_alpha   90.00
_cell.angle_beta   90.00
_cell.angle_gamma   90.00
#
_symmetry.space_group_name_H-M   'P 1'
#
loop_
_entity.id
_entity.type
_entity.pdbx_description
1 polymer ?
#
loop_
_entity_poly.entity_id
_entity_poly.type
_entity_poly.pdbx_seq_one_letter_code
_entity_poly.pdbx_strand_id
1 'polypeptide(L)'
;MANSPTLSSAYDVFKINVRSSTQITNKATAIIAKLAAVSDGKIQVVVLEAQAQAANKMISIVEIAKRELKQQGTSVFQYTTLESEMSMIKRRALPADELEPDNAFDAGDPMKKRAVPLVTIYLCRQAVKELRHHAEQID
;
A
#
# COMPACT_ATOMS: atom_id res chain seq x y z
N MET A 1 -6.07 -7.78 7.93
CA MET A 1 -4.79 -8.50 7.66
C MET A 1 -5.02 -9.54 6.56
N ALA A 2 -5.08 -9.11 5.30
CA ALA A 2 -5.04 -10.03 4.16
C ALA A 2 -3.57 -10.38 3.90
N ASN A 3 -3.03 -11.36 4.62
CA ASN A 3 -1.96 -12.15 4.04
C ASN A 3 -2.69 -13.07 3.04
N SER A 4 -2.60 -12.80 1.74
CA SER A 4 -2.98 -13.78 0.72
C SER A 4 -1.93 -14.92 0.78
N PRO A 5 -2.20 -16.04 1.48
CA PRO A 5 -1.21 -17.08 1.75
C PRO A 5 -0.77 -17.80 0.47
N THR A 6 -1.50 -17.58 -0.62
CA THR A 6 -1.32 -18.15 -1.94
C THR A 6 -0.16 -17.55 -2.74
N LEU A 7 0.27 -16.32 -2.47
CA LEU A 7 1.35 -15.69 -3.25
C LEU A 7 2.75 -16.03 -2.71
N SER A 8 2.89 -16.21 -1.40
CA SER A 8 4.19 -16.48 -0.76
C SER A 8 4.72 -17.89 -1.01
N SER A 9 3.87 -18.84 -1.43
CA SER A 9 4.28 -20.20 -1.79
C SER A 9 4.94 -20.23 -3.18
N ALA A 10 4.32 -19.55 -4.16
CA ALA A 10 4.73 -19.54 -5.56
C ALA A 10 5.84 -18.51 -5.87
N TYR A 11 5.86 -17.37 -5.18
CA TYR A 11 6.74 -16.24 -5.51
C TYR A 11 7.67 -15.86 -4.36
N ASP A 12 8.78 -15.18 -4.68
CA ASP A 12 9.63 -14.53 -3.68
C ASP A 12 9.04 -13.14 -3.38
N VAL A 13 8.22 -13.08 -2.33
CA VAL A 13 7.42 -11.90 -1.97
C VAL A 13 8.19 -10.98 -1.01
N PHE A 14 8.39 -9.73 -1.40
CA PHE A 14 8.94 -8.67 -0.56
C PHE A 14 7.90 -7.61 -0.24
N LYS A 15 7.36 -7.63 0.99
CA LYS A 15 6.27 -6.74 1.41
C LYS A 15 6.79 -5.46 2.06
N ILE A 16 6.22 -4.32 1.67
CA ILE A 16 6.53 -2.98 2.14
C ILE A 16 5.23 -2.28 2.57
N ASN A 17 5.12 -1.98 3.86
CA ASN A 17 4.04 -1.13 4.36
C ASN A 17 4.47 0.35 4.28
N VAL A 18 3.70 1.17 3.57
CA VAL A 18 3.95 2.60 3.42
C VAL A 18 3.04 3.37 4.38
N ARG A 19 3.67 4.17 5.25
CA ARG A 19 3.02 5.02 6.26
C ARG A 19 3.50 6.47 6.13
N SER A 20 2.87 7.37 6.87
CA SER A 20 3.22 8.79 6.92
C SER A 20 4.67 9.06 7.34
N SER A 21 5.32 8.16 8.09
CA SER A 21 6.73 8.25 8.48
C SER A 21 7.71 7.58 7.51
N THR A 22 7.23 6.84 6.51
CA THR A 22 8.09 6.16 5.53
C THR A 22 8.94 7.16 4.75
N GLN A 23 10.24 6.92 4.69
CA GLN A 23 11.16 7.69 3.85
C GLN A 23 11.09 7.19 2.41
N ILE A 24 10.83 8.10 1.47
CA ILE A 24 10.63 7.76 0.06
C ILE A 24 11.88 7.11 -0.53
N THR A 25 13.03 7.77 -0.37
CA THR A 25 14.33 7.33 -0.89
C THR A 25 14.66 5.90 -0.46
N ASN A 26 14.61 5.62 0.84
CA ASN A 26 14.97 4.30 1.37
C ASN A 26 14.11 3.17 0.78
N LYS A 27 12.80 3.43 0.58
CA LYS A 27 11.91 2.42 -0.03
C LYS A 27 12.13 2.30 -1.53
N ALA A 28 12.30 3.41 -2.25
CA ALA A 28 12.60 3.36 -3.67
C ALA A 28 13.90 2.57 -3.93
N THR A 29 14.99 2.87 -3.21
CA THR A 29 16.26 2.14 -3.32
C THR A 29 16.11 0.66 -2.98
N ALA A 30 15.34 0.30 -1.95
CA ALA A 30 15.09 -1.09 -1.59
C ALA A 30 14.34 -1.87 -2.69
N ILE A 31 13.35 -1.23 -3.34
CA ILE A 31 12.59 -1.83 -4.44
C ILE A 31 13.51 -2.07 -5.64
N ILE A 32 14.32 -1.07 -5.99
CA ILE A 32 15.27 -1.17 -7.11
C ILE A 32 16.27 -2.29 -6.83
N ALA A 33 16.88 -2.33 -5.65
CA ALA A 33 17.83 -3.37 -5.29
C ALA A 33 17.20 -4.78 -5.38
N LYS A 34 15.96 -4.93 -4.89
CA LYS A 34 15.27 -6.22 -4.94
C LYS A 34 14.94 -6.64 -6.37
N LEU A 35 14.43 -5.74 -7.21
CA LEU A 35 14.07 -6.04 -8.61
C LEU A 35 15.26 -6.06 -9.57
N ALA A 36 16.40 -5.47 -9.22
CA ALA A 36 17.63 -5.55 -10.01
C ALA A 36 18.37 -6.88 -9.75
N ALA A 37 18.23 -7.45 -8.55
CA ALA A 37 18.86 -8.72 -8.18
C ALA A 37 18.42 -9.86 -9.11
N VAL A 38 19.36 -10.78 -9.40
CA VAL A 38 19.06 -12.03 -10.09
C VAL A 38 18.34 -12.94 -9.11
N SER A 39 17.25 -13.57 -9.55
CA SER A 39 16.44 -14.46 -8.72
C SER A 39 16.78 -15.92 -8.97
N ASP A 40 16.91 -16.73 -7.91
CA ASP A 40 17.18 -18.18 -7.97
C ASP A 40 15.92 -18.99 -8.35
N GLY A 41 15.36 -18.72 -9.53
CA GLY A 41 14.27 -19.49 -10.13
C GLY A 41 12.84 -19.10 -9.74
N LYS A 42 12.62 -18.38 -8.63
CA LYS A 42 11.29 -17.81 -8.30
C LYS A 42 11.15 -16.38 -8.80
N ILE A 43 9.97 -16.02 -9.30
CA ILE A 43 9.66 -14.63 -9.67
C ILE A 43 9.63 -13.79 -8.39
N GLN A 44 10.40 -12.70 -8.39
CA GLN A 44 10.39 -11.71 -7.32
C GLN A 44 9.18 -10.78 -7.49
N VAL A 45 8.40 -10.65 -6.42
CA VAL A 45 7.22 -9.79 -6.36
C VAL A 45 7.37 -8.84 -5.18
N VAL A 46 7.42 -7.54 -5.46
CA VAL A 46 7.38 -6.52 -4.42
C VAL A 46 5.94 -6.09 -4.21
N VAL A 47 5.47 -6.16 -2.97
CA VAL A 47 4.09 -5.79 -2.58
C VAL A 47 4.16 -4.54 -1.73
N LEU A 48 3.55 -3.44 -2.18
CA LEU A 48 3.43 -2.21 -1.41
C LEU A 48 1.99 -2.04 -0.96
N GLU A 49 1.80 -1.73 0.32
CA GLU A 49 0.48 -1.48 0.90
C GLU A 49 0.46 -0.12 1.57
N ALA A 50 -0.60 0.65 1.33
CA ALA A 50 -0.82 1.94 1.99
C ALA A 50 -2.30 2.22 2.20
N GLN A 51 -2.64 2.72 3.39
CA GLN A 51 -3.94 3.35 3.61
C GLN A 51 -4.00 4.72 2.90
N ALA A 52 -5.22 5.22 2.67
CA ALA A 52 -5.48 6.45 1.92
C ALA A 52 -4.54 7.64 2.24
N GLN A 53 -4.21 7.88 3.52
CA GLN A 53 -3.33 8.99 3.92
C GLN A 53 -1.87 8.85 3.45
N ALA A 54 -1.42 7.62 3.19
CA ALA A 54 -0.07 7.31 2.74
C ALA A 54 -0.02 6.87 1.26
N ALA A 55 -1.16 6.75 0.59
CA ALA A 55 -1.25 6.28 -0.80
C ALA A 55 -0.46 7.17 -1.77
N ASN A 56 -0.57 8.50 -1.66
CA ASN A 56 0.18 9.44 -2.51
C ASN A 56 1.70 9.25 -2.38
N LYS A 57 2.16 8.96 -1.15
CA LYS A 57 3.57 8.65 -0.90
C LYS A 57 3.96 7.31 -1.52
N MET A 58 3.12 6.29 -1.40
CA MET A 58 3.35 4.99 -2.03
C MET A 58 3.48 5.12 -3.56
N ILE A 59 2.59 5.88 -4.19
CA ILE A 59 2.68 6.18 -5.63
C ILE A 59 4.02 6.86 -5.95
N SER A 60 4.42 7.85 -5.16
CA SER A 60 5.71 8.54 -5.36
C SER A 60 6.90 7.57 -5.30
N ILE A 61 6.92 6.65 -4.33
CA ILE A 61 7.95 5.61 -4.19
C ILE A 61 7.98 4.71 -5.43
N VAL A 62 6.81 4.24 -5.89
CA VAL A 62 6.68 3.36 -7.05
C VAL A 62 7.15 4.05 -8.33
N GLU A 63 6.75 5.31 -8.56
CA GLU A 63 7.13 6.06 -9.76
C GLU A 63 8.62 6.41 -9.81
N ILE A 64 9.26 6.62 -8.66
CA ILE A 64 10.72 6.79 -8.59
C ILE A 64 11.41 5.46 -8.97
N ALA A 65 11.01 4.36 -8.32
CA ALA A 65 11.60 3.05 -8.59
C ALA A 65 11.44 2.62 -10.06
N LYS A 66 10.26 2.82 -10.66
CA LYS A 66 10.02 2.50 -12.09
C LYS A 66 10.88 3.34 -13.03
N ARG A 67 11.05 4.64 -12.74
CA ARG A 67 11.88 5.52 -13.57
C ARG A 67 13.34 5.07 -13.56
N GLU A 68 13.89 4.76 -12.39
CA GLU A 68 15.28 4.28 -12.27
C GLU A 68 15.48 2.91 -12.92
N LEU A 69 14.56 1.95 -12.69
CA LEU A 69 14.62 0.62 -13.32
C LEU A 69 14.53 0.71 -14.85
N LYS A 70 13.67 1.60 -15.38
CA LYS A 70 13.56 1.83 -16.83
C LYS A 70 14.85 2.42 -17.40
N GLN A 71 15.51 3.33 -16.70
CA GLN A 71 16.82 3.87 -17.12
C GLN A 71 17.91 2.78 -17.15
N GLN A 72 17.80 1.77 -16.29
CA GLN A 72 18.67 0.59 -16.27
C GLN A 72 18.25 -0.49 -17.29
N GLY A 73 17.27 -0.23 -18.16
CA GLY A 73 16.78 -1.19 -19.16
C GLY A 73 15.91 -2.32 -18.58
N THR A 74 15.45 -2.20 -17.33
CA THR A 74 14.58 -3.19 -16.70
C THR A 74 13.11 -2.78 -16.83
N SER A 75 12.35 -3.59 -17.56
CA SER A 75 10.89 -3.48 -17.63
C SER A 75 10.23 -4.02 -16.35
N VAL A 76 9.18 -3.34 -15.89
CA VAL A 76 8.44 -3.69 -14.68
C VAL A 76 6.95 -3.77 -15.02
N PHE A 77 6.29 -4.82 -14.53
CA PHE A 77 4.84 -5.01 -14.57
C PHE A 77 4.26 -4.58 -13.23
N GLN A 78 3.16 -3.83 -13.29
CA GLN A 78 2.47 -3.31 -12.12
C GLN A 78 1.03 -3.83 -12.10
N TYR A 79 0.58 -4.29 -10.93
CA TYR A 79 -0.82 -4.64 -10.67
C TYR A 79 -1.28 -3.84 -9.46
N THR A 80 -2.47 -3.23 -9.52
CA THR A 80 -3.01 -2.41 -8.44
C THR A 80 -4.35 -2.98 -8.01
N THR A 81 -4.56 -3.05 -6.70
CA THR A 81 -5.81 -3.47 -6.06
C THR A 81 -6.23 -2.40 -5.06
N LEU A 82 -7.54 -2.27 -4.87
CA LEU A 82 -8.16 -1.37 -3.92
C LEU A 82 -9.11 -2.16 -3.04
N GLU A 83 -8.85 -2.15 -1.74
CA GLU A 83 -9.65 -2.81 -0.72
C GLU A 83 -10.11 -1.79 0.32
N SER A 84 -10.98 -2.22 1.24
CA SER A 84 -11.42 -1.43 2.37
C SER A 84 -11.07 -2.13 3.67
N GLU A 85 -10.33 -1.44 4.54
CA GLU A 85 -9.98 -1.94 5.87
C GLU A 85 -10.74 -1.12 6.94
N MET A 86 -11.40 -1.82 7.86
CA MET A 86 -12.02 -1.16 9.02
C MET A 86 -10.93 -0.68 9.97
N SER A 87 -10.78 0.64 10.12
CA SER A 87 -9.83 1.23 11.07
C SER A 87 -10.52 2.12 12.11
N MET A 88 -9.91 2.21 13.29
CA MET A 88 -10.33 3.10 14.37
C MET A 88 -9.69 4.46 14.15
N ILE A 89 -10.47 5.47 13.81
CA ILE A 89 -9.99 6.83 13.57
C ILE A 89 -10.42 7.71 14.74
N LYS A 90 -9.48 8.49 15.28
CA LYS A 90 -9.79 9.50 16.30
C LYS A 90 -10.77 10.53 15.72
N ARG A 91 -11.85 10.83 16.44
CA ARG A 91 -12.77 11.92 16.05
C ARG A 91 -12.02 13.24 16.07
N ARG A 92 -12.29 14.10 15.08
CA ARG A 92 -11.76 15.48 15.07
C ARG A 92 -12.40 16.21 16.23
N ALA A 93 -11.59 16.85 17.08
CA ALA A 93 -12.13 17.75 18.11
C ALA A 93 -12.83 18.91 17.39
N LEU A 94 -14.04 19.25 17.84
CA LEU A 94 -14.71 20.47 17.40
C LEU A 94 -13.95 21.68 17.98
N PRO A 95 -13.84 22.79 17.23
CA PRO A 95 -13.29 24.04 17.76
C PRO A 95 -14.20 24.56 18.90
N ALA A 96 -13.59 25.21 19.90
CA ALA A 96 -14.28 25.64 21.12
C ALA A 96 -15.46 26.60 20.86
N ASP A 97 -15.44 27.32 19.74
CA ASP A 97 -16.46 28.30 19.36
C ASP A 97 -17.74 27.67 18.78
N GLU A 98 -17.77 26.35 18.53
CA GLU A 98 -18.94 25.60 18.05
C GLU A 98 -19.58 24.73 19.16
N LEU A 99 -19.13 24.87 20.41
CA LEU A 99 -19.67 24.12 21.54
C LEU A 99 -20.96 24.76 22.05
N GLU A 100 -22.09 24.41 21.44
CA GLU A 100 -23.40 24.67 22.04
C GLU A 100 -23.57 23.83 23.33
N PRO A 101 -24.16 24.41 24.39
CA PRO A 101 -24.27 23.78 25.71
C PRO A 101 -25.04 22.44 25.70
N ASP A 102 -25.88 22.23 24.69
CA ASP A 102 -26.69 21.01 24.55
C ASP A 102 -25.89 19.78 24.06
N ASN A 103 -24.66 19.98 23.55
CA ASN A 103 -23.79 18.89 23.08
C ASN A 103 -22.72 18.44 24.10
N ALA A 104 -22.69 19.05 25.30
CA ALA A 104 -21.63 18.84 26.29
C ALA A 104 -21.60 17.42 26.91
N PHE A 105 -22.70 16.66 26.80
CA PHE A 105 -22.84 15.32 27.39
C PHE A 105 -22.79 14.17 26.39
N ASP A 106 -22.79 14.42 25.08
CA ASP A 106 -22.59 13.37 24.07
C ASP A 106 -21.10 13.15 23.78
N ALA A 107 -20.35 12.84 24.84
CA ALA A 107 -18.96 12.39 24.72
C ALA A 107 -18.92 10.93 24.24
N GLY A 108 -19.51 10.66 23.07
CA GLY A 108 -19.42 9.35 22.45
C GLY A 108 -17.96 8.96 22.19
N ASP A 109 -17.71 7.64 22.07
CA ASP A 109 -16.36 7.05 21.94
C ASP A 109 -15.39 7.92 21.11
N PRO A 110 -14.22 8.31 21.66
CA PRO A 110 -13.23 9.13 20.95
C PRO A 110 -12.73 8.46 19.66
N MET A 111 -12.93 7.16 19.49
CA MET A 111 -12.64 6.41 18.28
C MET A 111 -13.91 6.10 17.47
N LYS A 112 -13.87 6.40 16.17
CA LYS A 112 -14.90 6.02 15.21
C LYS A 112 -14.36 4.93 14.29
N LYS A 113 -15.05 3.79 14.22
CA LYS A 113 -14.82 2.78 13.18
C LYS A 113 -15.18 3.37 11.82
N ARG A 114 -14.24 3.36 10.88
CA ARG A 114 -14.46 3.80 9.51
C ARG A 114 -13.81 2.81 8.55
N ALA A 115 -14.52 2.50 7.48
CA ALA A 115 -13.99 1.86 6.30
C ALA A 115 -12.95 2.80 5.64
N VAL A 116 -11.67 2.41 5.64
CA VAL A 116 -10.58 3.19 5.06
C VAL A 116 -10.03 2.47 3.83
N PRO A 117 -9.83 3.17 2.71
CA PRO A 117 -9.23 2.57 1.53
C PRO A 117 -7.82 2.06 1.82
N LEU A 118 -7.56 0.82 1.44
CA LEU A 118 -6.25 0.17 1.41
C LEU A 118 -5.87 -0.07 -0.05
N VAL A 119 -4.80 0.59 -0.50
CA VAL A 119 -4.25 0.39 -1.85
C VAL A 119 -3.09 -0.58 -1.75
N THR A 120 -3.10 -1.61 -2.59
CA THR A 120 -2.00 -2.55 -2.71
C THR A 120 -1.46 -2.57 -4.14
N ILE A 121 -0.16 -2.37 -4.29
CA ILE A 121 0.55 -2.36 -5.57
C ILE A 121 1.55 -3.51 -5.59
N TYR A 122 1.47 -4.34 -6.62
CA TYR A 122 2.42 -5.41 -6.91
C TYR A 122 3.35 -4.96 -8.04
N LEU A 123 4.66 -5.12 -7.84
CA LEU A 123 5.69 -4.87 -8.86
C LEU A 123 6.51 -6.13 -9.09
N CYS A 124 6.71 -6.48 -10.35
CA CYS A 124 7.51 -7.64 -10.75
C CYS A 124 8.14 -7.43 -12.13
N ARG A 125 9.21 -8.15 -12.44
CA ARG A 125 9.91 -8.05 -13.74
C ARG A 125 9.27 -8.86 -14.86
N GLN A 126 8.48 -9.86 -14.49
CA GLN A 126 7.84 -10.80 -15.42
C GLN A 126 6.33 -10.65 -15.28
N ALA A 127 5.60 -10.84 -16.37
CA ALA A 127 4.14 -10.81 -16.32
C ALA A 127 3.62 -12.00 -15.50
N VAL A 128 2.81 -11.73 -14.48
CA VAL A 128 2.17 -12.72 -13.62
C VAL A 128 0.66 -12.66 -13.87
N LYS A 129 0.09 -13.71 -14.47
CA LYS A 129 -1.33 -13.71 -14.87
C LYS A 129 -2.27 -13.80 -13.67
N GLU A 130 -1.80 -14.44 -12.60
CA GLU A 130 -2.51 -14.66 -11.36
C GLU A 130 -2.76 -13.33 -10.62
N LEU A 131 -1.77 -12.42 -10.65
CA LEU A 131 -1.89 -11.07 -10.08
C LEU A 131 -2.86 -10.17 -10.86
N ARG A 132 -3.14 -10.50 -12.13
CA ARG A 132 -4.15 -9.80 -12.92
C ARG A 132 -5.57 -10.11 -12.43
N HIS A 133 -5.85 -11.36 -12.08
CA HIS A 133 -7.17 -11.77 -11.59
C HIS A 133 -7.44 -11.27 -10.17
N HIS A 134 -6.40 -11.18 -9.33
CA HIS A 134 -6.52 -10.55 -8.01
C HIS A 134 -6.86 -9.04 -8.08
N ALA A 135 -6.48 -8.35 -9.17
CA ALA A 135 -6.87 -6.97 -9.43
C ALA A 135 -8.30 -6.81 -9.97
N GLU A 136 -8.87 -7.87 -10.53
CA GLU A 136 -10.18 -7.85 -11.21
C GLU A 136 -11.31 -8.42 -10.33
N GLN A 137 -11.02 -9.21 -9.29
CA GLN A 137 -12.01 -9.68 -8.31
C GLN A 137 -12.35 -8.57 -7.30
N ILE A 138 -13.18 -7.62 -7.72
CA ILE A 138 -13.88 -6.68 -6.85
C ILE A 138 -15.37 -7.00 -7.00
N ASP A 139 -15.90 -7.86 -6.12
CA ASP A 139 -17.35 -8.08 -5.94
C ASP A 139 -17.92 -7.07 -4.94
#